data_AF-A0A257API1-F1
#
_entry.id   AF-A0A257API1-F1
#
_cell.length_a   1.000
_cell.length_b   1.000
_cell.length_c   1.000
_cell.angle_alpha   90.00
_cell.angle_beta   90.00
_cell.angle_gamma   90.00
#
_symmetry.space_group_name_H-M   'P 1'
#
loop_
_entity.id
_entity.type
_entity.pdbx_description
1 polymer ?
#
loop_
_entity_poly.entity_id
_entity_poly.type
_entity_poly.pdbx_seq_one_letter_code
_entity_poly.pdbx_strand_id
1 'polypeptide(L)'
;MHAIEAMEYLYSRGLEVSAIQRVLSAGLMGIGNKRKFVPTRWSITAVDGNLSKSFISKILDNPSINEIEVYESRQMGNIFLVILAPGDWKYEMVEAWHPHTVWNPFRERIEIGGDYEDRMGRTDYAKIGGCYYAGRLATSEHLMRRGRQAQVLILREAREGYVLPVGVWVVRENVRRALKEKPYKPRNVGELFLYISERTRTPLKMWIRNSKILRDTLYQRRLSQYI
;
A
#
# COMPACT_ATOMS: atom_id res chain seq x y z
N MET A 1 8.78 -20.64 19.65
CA MET A 1 8.67 -19.49 18.73
C MET A 1 7.21 -19.12 18.56
N HIS A 2 6.87 -17.89 18.92
CA HIS A 2 5.55 -17.31 18.69
C HIS A 2 5.27 -17.18 17.18
N ALA A 3 4.01 -17.08 16.79
CA ALA A 3 3.65 -17.08 15.36
C ALA A 3 4.27 -15.88 14.60
N ILE A 4 4.34 -14.70 15.21
CA ILE A 4 4.92 -13.50 14.61
C ILE A 4 6.43 -13.69 14.37
N GLU A 5 7.16 -14.15 15.39
CA GLU A 5 8.58 -14.49 15.28
C GLU A 5 8.82 -15.53 14.18
N ALA A 6 7.94 -16.52 14.07
CA ALA A 6 8.01 -17.54 13.03
C ALA A 6 7.83 -16.95 11.62
N MET A 7 6.91 -16.00 11.45
CA MET A 7 6.70 -15.32 10.17
C MET A 7 7.95 -14.55 9.76
N GLU A 8 8.53 -13.77 10.68
CA GLU A 8 9.75 -12.99 10.41
C GLU A 8 10.94 -13.90 10.11
N TYR A 9 11.12 -14.96 10.89
CA TYR A 9 12.16 -15.95 10.69
C TYR A 9 12.05 -16.57 9.30
N LEU A 10 10.89 -17.11 8.93
CA LEU A 10 10.68 -17.76 7.64
C LEU A 10 10.89 -16.77 6.48
N TYR A 11 10.41 -15.53 6.62
CA TYR A 11 10.63 -14.48 5.64
C TYR A 11 12.13 -14.17 5.46
N SER A 12 12.87 -14.02 6.57
CA SER A 12 14.33 -13.76 6.54
C SER A 12 15.13 -14.92 5.93
N ARG A 13 14.59 -16.14 5.97
CA ARG A 13 15.16 -17.33 5.31
C ARG A 13 14.81 -17.43 3.82
N GLY A 14 14.14 -16.42 3.26
CA GLY A 14 13.82 -16.34 1.83
C GLY A 14 12.54 -17.07 1.44
N LEU A 15 11.68 -17.46 2.39
CA LEU A 15 10.38 -18.03 2.03
C LEU A 15 9.44 -16.95 1.50
N GLU A 16 8.76 -17.29 0.40
CA GLU A 16 7.71 -16.47 -0.16
C GLU A 16 6.57 -16.21 0.83
N VAL A 17 6.03 -15.00 0.80
CA VAL A 17 4.93 -14.58 1.69
C VAL A 17 3.73 -15.53 1.56
N SER A 18 3.44 -16.02 0.36
CA SER A 18 2.37 -17.00 0.11
C SER A 18 2.62 -18.36 0.78
N ALA A 19 3.88 -18.79 0.92
CA ALA A 19 4.23 -19.99 1.66
C ALA A 19 3.99 -19.78 3.17
N ILE A 20 4.42 -18.63 3.70
CA ILE A 20 4.20 -18.24 5.11
C ILE A 20 2.70 -18.20 5.42
N GLN A 21 1.89 -17.62 4.53
CA GLN A 21 0.42 -17.60 4.64
C GLN A 21 -0.20 -19.00 4.70
N ARG A 22 0.29 -19.94 3.87
CA ARG A 22 -0.16 -21.35 3.89
C ARG A 22 0.22 -22.06 5.19
N VAL A 23 1.44 -21.86 5.67
CA VAL A 23 1.92 -22.45 6.94
C VAL A 23 1.11 -21.93 8.12
N LEU A 24 0.78 -20.63 8.15
CA LEU A 24 -0.12 -20.06 9.16
C LEU A 24 -1.55 -20.62 9.03
N SER A 25 -2.10 -20.70 7.82
CA SER A 25 -3.46 -21.19 7.59
C SER A 25 -3.63 -22.64 8.02
N ALA A 26 -2.62 -23.48 7.79
CA ALA A 26 -2.55 -24.86 8.23
C ALA A 26 -2.31 -25.03 9.76
N GLY A 27 -2.20 -23.94 10.52
CA GLY A 27 -1.98 -23.99 11.97
C GLY A 27 -0.60 -24.49 12.38
N LEU A 28 0.39 -24.43 11.50
CA LEU A 28 1.74 -24.93 11.78
C LEU A 28 2.63 -23.91 12.53
N MET A 29 2.11 -22.70 12.79
CA MET A 29 2.80 -21.64 13.53
C MET A 29 2.22 -21.40 14.93
N GLY A 30 3.09 -21.17 15.91
CA GLY A 30 2.71 -20.92 17.30
C GLY A 30 3.21 -22.01 18.25
N ILE A 31 2.91 -21.86 19.54
CA ILE A 31 3.45 -22.68 20.63
C ILE A 31 2.36 -23.64 21.13
N GLY A 32 2.62 -24.95 21.04
CA GLY A 32 1.76 -26.02 21.56
C GLY A 32 0.30 -25.82 21.15
N ASN A 33 -0.60 -25.82 22.14
CA ASN A 33 -2.05 -25.70 21.97
C ASN A 33 -2.52 -24.31 21.49
N LYS A 34 -1.62 -23.33 21.34
CA LYS A 34 -1.94 -22.02 20.75
C LYS A 34 -1.90 -22.04 19.22
N ARG A 35 -1.45 -23.13 18.61
CA ARG A 35 -1.54 -23.37 17.17
C ARG A 35 -3.01 -23.54 16.78
N LYS A 36 -3.47 -22.78 15.79
CA LYS A 36 -4.86 -22.78 15.32
C LYS A 36 -4.88 -22.77 13.81
N PHE A 37 -5.81 -23.51 13.21
CA PHE A 37 -6.17 -23.30 11.82
C PHE A 37 -6.73 -21.88 11.66
N VAL A 38 -6.24 -21.16 10.65
CA VAL A 38 -6.66 -19.80 10.36
C VAL A 38 -7.23 -19.77 8.93
N PRO A 39 -8.45 -19.25 8.71
CA PRO A 39 -9.00 -19.11 7.37
C PRO A 39 -8.04 -18.36 6.44
N THR A 40 -7.90 -18.82 5.20
CA THR A 40 -6.88 -18.29 4.25
C THR A 40 -6.93 -16.78 4.09
N ARG A 41 -8.13 -16.19 4.03
CA ARG A 41 -8.28 -14.72 3.95
C ARG A 41 -7.68 -14.00 5.16
N TRP A 42 -7.89 -14.54 6.37
CA TRP A 42 -7.33 -13.99 7.59
C TRP A 42 -5.83 -14.25 7.68
N SER A 43 -5.35 -15.40 7.20
CA SER A 43 -3.91 -15.69 7.13
C SER A 43 -3.18 -14.71 6.21
N ILE A 44 -3.77 -14.35 5.07
CA ILE A 44 -3.20 -13.35 4.15
C ILE A 44 -3.01 -12.02 4.88
N THR A 45 -4.07 -11.48 5.47
CA THR A 45 -3.98 -10.19 6.14
C THR A 45 -3.11 -10.25 7.40
N ALA A 46 -3.14 -11.36 8.15
CA ALA A 46 -2.34 -11.51 9.36
C ALA A 46 -0.84 -11.55 9.04
N VAL A 47 -0.42 -12.28 8.01
CA VAL A 47 0.99 -12.32 7.60
C VAL A 47 1.41 -10.95 7.06
N ASP A 48 0.65 -10.37 6.13
CA ASP A 48 0.99 -9.07 5.52
C ASP A 48 1.04 -7.96 6.57
N GLY A 49 0.07 -7.95 7.48
CA GLY A 49 -0.03 -6.99 8.58
C GLY A 49 1.12 -7.09 9.58
N ASN A 50 1.50 -8.30 10.00
CA ASN A 50 2.58 -8.48 10.98
C ASN A 50 3.96 -8.24 10.38
N LEU A 51 4.24 -8.76 9.18
CA LEU A 51 5.52 -8.51 8.50
C LEU A 51 5.71 -7.02 8.20
N SER A 52 4.68 -6.34 7.70
CA SER A 52 4.76 -4.90 7.44
C SER A 52 5.03 -4.10 8.71
N LYS A 53 4.39 -4.43 9.85
CA LYS A 53 4.68 -3.78 11.14
C LYS A 53 6.15 -3.95 11.56
N SER A 54 6.70 -5.16 11.39
CA SER A 54 8.11 -5.45 11.69
C SER A 54 9.08 -4.65 10.82
N PHE A 55 8.75 -4.45 9.54
CA PHE A 55 9.59 -3.66 8.64
C PHE A 55 9.48 -2.18 8.94
N ILE A 56 8.27 -1.70 9.23
CA ILE A 56 8.02 -0.31 9.60
C ILE A 56 8.83 0.08 10.83
N SER A 57 8.79 -0.73 11.91
CA SER A 57 9.55 -0.43 13.13
C SER A 57 11.06 -0.29 12.90
N LYS A 58 11.61 -0.99 11.90
CA LYS A 58 13.03 -0.92 11.51
C LYS A 58 13.37 0.28 10.63
N ILE A 59 12.39 0.94 10.01
CA ILE A 59 12.61 2.11 9.16
C ILE A 59 12.23 3.44 9.82
N LEU A 60 11.48 3.41 10.93
CA LEU A 60 10.99 4.62 11.59
C LEU A 60 12.11 5.62 11.97
N ASP A 61 13.32 5.15 12.21
CA ASP A 61 14.45 5.99 12.62
C ASP A 61 15.49 6.20 11.51
N ASN A 62 15.20 5.71 10.30
CA ASN A 62 16.06 5.91 9.14
C ASN A 62 15.93 7.33 8.57
N PRO A 63 16.92 7.85 7.84
CA PRO A 63 16.77 9.13 7.17
C PRO A 63 15.64 9.10 6.12
N SER A 64 14.84 10.16 6.07
CA SER A 64 13.78 10.29 5.07
C SER A 64 14.34 10.45 3.66
N ILE A 65 13.64 10.01 2.61
CA ILE A 65 14.06 10.26 1.22
C ILE A 65 14.17 11.77 0.92
N ASN A 66 14.98 12.13 -0.09
CA ASN A 66 15.31 13.53 -0.36
C ASN A 66 14.31 14.24 -1.27
N GLU A 67 13.62 13.50 -2.13
CA GLU A 67 12.75 14.05 -3.18
C GLU A 67 11.51 13.18 -3.38
N ILE A 68 10.51 13.71 -4.08
CA ILE A 68 9.31 12.96 -4.42
C ILE A 68 9.64 11.98 -5.54
N GLU A 69 9.22 10.73 -5.38
CA GLU A 69 9.38 9.66 -6.36
C GLU A 69 8.01 9.07 -6.67
N VAL A 70 7.67 8.95 -7.95
CA VAL A 70 6.41 8.36 -8.43
C VAL A 70 6.74 7.13 -9.26
N TYR A 71 6.27 5.98 -8.79
CA TYR A 71 6.40 4.69 -9.46
C TYR A 71 5.06 4.26 -10.04
N GLU A 72 5.09 3.54 -11.14
CA GLU A 72 3.89 3.13 -11.87
C GLU A 72 3.91 1.65 -12.21
N SER A 73 2.76 0.99 -12.08
CA SER A 73 2.50 -0.32 -12.67
C SER A 73 1.11 -0.36 -13.29
N ARG A 74 1.01 -0.95 -14.49
CA ARG A 74 -0.26 -1.25 -15.16
C ARG A 74 -0.36 -2.73 -15.45
N GLN A 75 -1.32 -3.41 -14.83
CA GLN A 75 -1.55 -4.85 -15.05
C GLN A 75 -3.03 -5.17 -14.89
N MET A 76 -3.55 -6.07 -15.73
CA MET A 76 -4.91 -6.62 -15.61
C MET A 76 -5.98 -5.52 -15.43
N GLY A 77 -5.92 -4.43 -16.19
CA GLY A 77 -6.88 -3.31 -16.06
C GLY A 77 -6.76 -2.47 -14.78
N ASN A 78 -5.72 -2.68 -13.97
CA ASN A 78 -5.41 -1.86 -12.80
C ASN A 78 -4.21 -0.96 -13.09
N ILE A 79 -4.30 0.27 -12.60
CA ILE A 79 -3.17 1.20 -12.54
C ILE A 79 -2.83 1.43 -11.08
N PHE A 80 -1.54 1.29 -10.74
CA PHE A 80 -0.99 1.63 -9.44
C PHE A 80 0.00 2.77 -9.63
N LEU A 81 -0.23 3.87 -8.93
CA LEU A 81 0.75 4.91 -8.71
C LEU A 81 1.22 4.83 -7.26
N VAL A 82 2.50 4.56 -7.06
CA VAL A 82 3.12 4.51 -5.73
C VAL A 82 3.97 5.77 -5.59
N ILE A 83 3.56 6.67 -4.73
CA ILE A 83 4.19 7.96 -4.49
C ILE A 83 4.92 7.87 -3.16
N LEU A 84 6.23 8.10 -3.19
CA LEU A 84 7.04 8.28 -2.00
C LEU A 84 7.39 9.78 -1.91
N ALA A 85 7.13 10.39 -0.76
CA ALA A 85 7.47 11.79 -0.50
C ALA A 85 8.35 11.92 0.75
N PRO A 86 9.21 12.96 0.82
CA PRO A 86 9.99 13.27 2.01
C PRO A 86 9.11 13.50 3.24
N GLY A 87 9.65 13.17 4.41
CA GLY A 87 9.01 13.26 5.73
C GLY A 87 9.00 11.93 6.49
N ASP A 88 8.46 12.00 7.71
CA ASP A 88 8.29 10.83 8.58
C ASP A 88 7.30 9.82 8.00
N TRP A 89 7.44 8.56 8.40
CA TRP A 89 6.53 7.49 7.99
C TRP A 89 5.06 7.88 8.15
N LYS A 90 4.38 7.88 7.01
CA LYS A 90 2.92 7.89 6.87
C LYS A 90 2.60 6.92 5.75
N TYR A 91 1.48 6.22 5.85
CA TYR A 91 1.04 5.32 4.80
C TYR A 91 -0.43 5.52 4.50
N GLU A 92 -0.73 5.75 3.22
CA GLU A 92 -2.09 5.85 2.71
C GLU A 92 -2.24 5.00 1.46
N MET A 93 -3.39 4.34 1.35
CA MET A 93 -3.81 3.70 0.12
C MET A 93 -5.23 4.13 -0.20
N VAL A 94 -5.44 4.59 -1.43
CA VAL A 94 -6.72 5.02 -1.96
C VAL A 94 -7.01 4.22 -3.23
N GLU A 95 -8.17 3.58 -3.27
CA GLU A 95 -8.66 2.78 -4.39
C GLU A 95 -9.85 3.48 -5.02
N ALA A 96 -9.83 3.64 -6.34
CA ALA A 96 -10.96 4.07 -7.15
C ALA A 96 -11.46 2.89 -7.99
N TRP A 97 -12.74 2.55 -7.83
CA TRP A 97 -13.42 1.48 -8.55
C TRP A 97 -14.41 2.09 -9.54
N HIS A 98 -14.09 1.96 -10.83
CA HIS A 98 -14.95 2.44 -11.92
C HIS A 98 -16.25 1.61 -12.00
N PRO A 99 -17.33 2.17 -12.59
CA PRO A 99 -18.56 1.43 -12.88
C PRO A 99 -18.30 0.10 -13.58
N HIS A 100 -19.16 -0.89 -13.34
CA HIS A 100 -19.10 -2.23 -13.95
C HIS A 100 -17.81 -3.02 -13.66
N THR A 101 -17.09 -2.67 -12.59
CA THR A 101 -16.00 -3.48 -12.05
C THR A 101 -16.51 -4.43 -10.96
N VAL A 102 -15.74 -5.47 -10.62
CA VAL A 102 -16.12 -6.44 -9.55
C VAL A 102 -16.49 -5.76 -8.23
N TRP A 103 -15.84 -4.64 -7.91
CA TRP A 103 -16.02 -3.91 -6.66
C TRP A 103 -16.99 -2.73 -6.78
N ASN A 104 -17.50 -2.47 -7.98
CA ASN A 104 -18.56 -1.49 -8.24
C ASN A 104 -19.49 -1.96 -9.39
N PRO A 105 -20.21 -3.08 -9.22
CA PRO A 105 -20.95 -3.72 -10.31
C PRO A 105 -22.25 -3.00 -10.68
N PHE A 106 -22.86 -2.27 -9.72
CA PHE A 106 -24.21 -1.74 -9.86
C PHE A 106 -24.31 -0.20 -9.87
N ARG A 107 -23.21 0.54 -9.62
CA ARG A 107 -23.26 2.01 -9.59
C ARG A 107 -22.69 2.58 -10.89
N GLU A 108 -23.32 3.65 -11.37
CA GLU A 108 -22.91 4.39 -12.56
C GLU A 108 -21.81 5.44 -12.27
N ARG A 109 -21.36 5.53 -11.02
CA ARG A 109 -20.34 6.50 -10.56
C ARG A 109 -19.13 5.79 -9.99
N ILE A 110 -17.96 6.41 -10.11
CA ILE A 110 -16.72 5.91 -9.51
C ILE A 110 -16.85 5.93 -7.98
N GLU A 111 -16.67 4.77 -7.34
CA GLU A 111 -16.55 4.66 -5.89
C GLU A 111 -15.09 4.78 -5.49
N ILE A 112 -14.81 5.51 -4.43
CA ILE A 112 -13.46 5.72 -3.94
C ILE A 112 -13.40 5.45 -2.44
N GLY A 113 -12.49 4.58 -2.04
CA GLY A 113 -12.26 4.20 -0.66
C GLY A 113 -10.78 4.34 -0.34
N GLY A 114 -10.45 4.65 0.90
CA GLY A 114 -9.06 4.76 1.31
C GLY A 114 -8.88 4.66 2.80
N ASP A 115 -7.67 4.31 3.18
CA ASP A 115 -7.24 4.16 4.56
C ASP A 115 -5.87 4.82 4.73
N TYR A 116 -5.68 5.45 5.87
CA TYR A 116 -4.48 6.21 6.24
C TYR A 116 -3.96 5.73 7.59
N GLU A 117 -2.65 5.80 7.78
CA GLU A 117 -1.99 5.73 9.08
C GLU A 117 -0.77 6.65 9.14
N ASP A 118 -0.46 7.12 10.35
CA ASP A 118 0.75 7.86 10.65
C ASP A 118 1.78 6.94 11.34
N ARG A 119 2.81 7.54 11.94
CA ARG A 119 3.86 6.85 12.70
C ARG A 119 3.32 5.93 13.80
N MET A 120 2.17 6.23 14.40
CA MET A 120 1.57 5.41 15.44
C MET A 120 0.82 4.19 14.87
N GLY A 121 0.58 4.17 13.57
CA GLY A 121 -0.16 3.12 12.88
C GLY A 121 -1.66 3.14 13.17
N ARG A 122 -2.37 2.10 12.70
CA ARG A 122 -3.80 1.92 12.95
C ARG A 122 -4.12 1.07 14.16
N THR A 123 -5.19 1.45 14.87
CA THR A 123 -5.82 0.63 15.93
C THR A 123 -6.99 -0.20 15.41
N ASP A 124 -7.60 0.21 14.30
CA ASP A 124 -8.72 -0.47 13.66
C ASP A 124 -8.29 -1.21 12.38
N TYR A 125 -9.15 -2.13 11.92
CA TYR A 125 -8.95 -2.83 10.67
C TYR A 125 -9.23 -1.90 9.48
N ALA A 126 -8.38 -1.94 8.45
CA ALA A 126 -8.54 -1.10 7.25
C ALA A 126 -9.89 -1.37 6.54
N LYS A 127 -10.61 -0.32 6.20
CA LYS A 127 -11.93 -0.36 5.53
C LYS A 127 -11.84 -0.96 4.12
N ILE A 128 -10.78 -0.66 3.38
CA ILE A 128 -10.51 -1.26 2.06
C ILE A 128 -9.99 -2.71 2.17
N GLY A 129 -9.78 -3.20 3.39
CA GLY A 129 -9.45 -4.58 3.67
C GLY A 129 -7.99 -4.97 3.37
N GLY A 130 -7.79 -6.22 2.92
CA GLY A 130 -6.47 -6.82 2.78
C GLY A 130 -5.53 -6.11 1.80
N CYS A 131 -6.08 -5.40 0.80
CA CYS A 131 -5.33 -4.60 -0.16
C CYS A 131 -4.40 -3.59 0.53
N TYR A 132 -4.89 -2.96 1.60
CA TYR A 132 -4.11 -2.01 2.41
C TYR A 132 -2.83 -2.64 2.96
N TYR A 133 -2.95 -3.79 3.62
CA TYR A 133 -1.80 -4.47 4.24
C TYR A 133 -0.83 -5.04 3.20
N ALA A 134 -1.33 -5.48 2.05
CA ALA A 134 -0.52 -5.94 0.94
C ALA A 134 0.34 -4.83 0.32
N GLY A 135 -0.28 -3.66 0.06
CA GLY A 135 0.43 -2.48 -0.40
C GLY A 135 1.48 -2.02 0.62
N ARG A 136 1.10 -1.98 1.91
CA ARG A 136 1.98 -1.62 3.01
C ARG A 136 3.19 -2.54 3.15
N LEU A 137 2.99 -3.85 3.02
CA LEU A 137 4.08 -4.81 3.05
C LEU A 137 5.07 -4.54 1.92
N ALA A 138 4.58 -4.36 0.69
CA ALA A 138 5.45 -4.10 -0.46
C ALA A 138 6.25 -2.79 -0.34
N THR A 139 5.64 -1.72 0.18
CA THR A 139 6.31 -0.41 0.33
C THR A 139 7.29 -0.42 1.49
N SER A 140 6.92 -0.98 2.65
CA SER A 140 7.82 -1.11 3.80
C SER A 140 9.02 -2.01 3.48
N GLU A 141 8.83 -3.08 2.71
CA GLU A 141 9.92 -3.94 2.22
C GLU A 141 10.92 -3.15 1.33
N HIS A 142 10.41 -2.33 0.41
CA HIS A 142 11.25 -1.48 -0.45
C HIS A 142 12.06 -0.45 0.36
N LEU A 143 11.41 0.23 1.30
CA LEU A 143 12.05 1.23 2.15
C LEU A 143 13.06 0.64 3.13
N MET A 144 12.76 -0.55 3.68
CA MET A 144 13.69 -1.31 4.50
C MET A 144 14.95 -1.69 3.71
N ARG A 145 14.80 -2.15 2.47
CA ARG A 145 15.95 -2.45 1.58
C ARG A 145 16.79 -1.20 1.26
N ARG A 146 16.18 -0.03 1.22
CA ARG A 146 16.88 1.25 0.98
C ARG A 146 17.51 1.85 2.24
N GLY A 147 17.14 1.38 3.44
CA GLY A 147 17.53 2.03 4.69
C GLY A 147 17.01 3.45 4.81
N ARG A 148 15.78 3.72 4.32
CA ARG A 148 15.14 5.05 4.32
C ARG A 148 13.71 4.98 4.86
N GLN A 149 13.19 6.12 5.28
CA GLN A 149 11.74 6.31 5.50
C GLN A 149 11.14 7.30 4.50
N ALA A 150 9.82 7.30 4.38
CA ALA A 150 9.08 8.22 3.52
C ALA A 150 7.61 8.28 3.94
N GLN A 151 6.92 9.34 3.51
CA GLN A 151 5.47 9.33 3.37
C GLN A 151 5.12 8.53 2.12
N VAL A 152 4.18 7.61 2.23
CA VAL A 152 3.83 6.67 1.17
C VAL A 152 2.36 6.80 0.84
N LEU A 153 2.05 7.07 -0.43
CA LEU A 153 0.70 7.09 -0.96
C LEU A 153 0.59 6.12 -2.14
N ILE A 154 -0.33 5.17 -2.05
CA ILE A 154 -0.70 4.31 -3.18
C ILE A 154 -2.05 4.74 -3.72
N LEU A 155 -2.08 5.14 -4.98
CA LEU A 155 -3.32 5.34 -5.73
C LEU A 155 -3.53 4.14 -6.64
N ARG A 156 -4.64 3.42 -6.45
CA ARG A 156 -5.03 2.31 -7.31
C ARG A 156 -6.31 2.68 -8.06
N GLU A 157 -6.24 2.66 -9.38
CA GLU A 157 -7.41 2.76 -10.23
C GLU A 157 -7.74 1.39 -10.84
N ALA A 158 -8.87 0.80 -10.46
CA ALA A 158 -9.43 -0.37 -11.11
C ALA A 158 -10.37 0.09 -12.23
N ARG A 159 -9.98 -0.13 -13.50
CA ARG A 159 -10.75 0.28 -14.68
C ARG A 159 -11.74 -0.79 -15.12
N GLU A 160 -12.69 -0.37 -15.95
CA GLU A 160 -13.57 -1.23 -16.73
C GLU A 160 -12.76 -2.35 -17.41
N GLY A 161 -13.20 -3.60 -17.23
CA GLY A 161 -12.48 -4.80 -17.68
C GLY A 161 -11.77 -5.59 -16.57
N TYR A 162 -11.61 -5.02 -15.37
CA TYR A 162 -11.23 -5.81 -14.19
C TYR A 162 -12.43 -6.59 -13.65
N VAL A 163 -12.69 -7.74 -14.27
CA VAL A 163 -13.84 -8.63 -14.01
C VAL A 163 -13.51 -9.85 -13.14
N LEU A 164 -12.25 -10.00 -12.70
CA LEU A 164 -11.80 -11.17 -11.94
C LEU A 164 -11.39 -10.82 -10.50
N PRO A 165 -11.95 -11.50 -9.48
CA PRO A 165 -11.50 -11.36 -8.09
C PRO A 165 -10.21 -12.15 -7.88
N VAL A 166 -9.10 -11.66 -8.44
CA VAL A 166 -7.78 -12.31 -8.35
C VAL A 166 -7.15 -12.23 -6.95
N GLY A 167 -7.78 -11.54 -6.00
CA GLY A 167 -7.36 -11.51 -4.60
C GLY A 167 -6.31 -10.45 -4.28
N VAL A 168 -5.89 -10.43 -3.01
CA VAL A 168 -5.04 -9.37 -2.42
C VAL A 168 -3.60 -9.40 -2.94
N TRP A 169 -3.11 -10.57 -3.36
CA TRP A 169 -1.73 -10.72 -3.85
C TRP A 169 -1.43 -9.84 -5.08
N VAL A 170 -2.43 -9.56 -5.92
CA VAL A 170 -2.25 -8.70 -7.11
C VAL A 170 -1.85 -7.28 -6.73
N VAL A 171 -2.35 -6.76 -5.61
CA VAL A 171 -1.92 -5.46 -5.09
C VAL A 171 -0.45 -5.51 -4.71
N ARG A 172 -0.06 -6.50 -3.89
CA ARG A 172 1.32 -6.65 -3.41
C ARG A 172 2.32 -6.77 -4.55
N GLU A 173 2.03 -7.61 -5.54
CA GLU A 173 2.94 -7.85 -6.66
C GLU A 173 2.99 -6.67 -7.64
N ASN A 174 1.88 -5.95 -7.84
CA ASN A 174 1.91 -4.72 -8.65
C ASN A 174 2.70 -3.61 -7.99
N VAL A 175 2.56 -3.44 -6.67
CA VAL A 175 3.32 -2.43 -5.92
C VAL A 175 4.81 -2.80 -5.91
N ARG A 176 5.15 -4.07 -5.68
CA ARG A 176 6.54 -4.57 -5.80
C ARG A 176 7.12 -4.34 -7.19
N ARG A 177 6.33 -4.57 -8.24
CA ARG A 177 6.74 -4.33 -9.62
C ARG A 177 6.98 -2.84 -9.88
N ALA A 178 6.02 -1.98 -9.52
CA ALA A 178 6.16 -0.53 -9.64
C ALA A 178 7.47 -0.05 -8.99
N LEU A 179 7.72 -0.47 -7.75
CA LEU A 179 8.89 -0.10 -6.95
C LEU A 179 10.24 -0.69 -7.42
N LYS A 180 10.24 -1.55 -8.45
CA LYS A 180 11.45 -2.03 -9.13
C LYS A 180 11.81 -1.18 -10.36
N GLU A 181 10.83 -0.46 -10.91
CA GLU A 181 11.03 0.41 -12.07
C GLU A 181 11.69 1.74 -11.68
N LYS A 182 12.22 2.45 -12.68
CA LYS A 182 12.78 3.79 -12.47
C LYS A 182 11.65 4.78 -12.14
N PRO A 183 11.74 5.54 -11.03
CA PRO A 183 10.70 6.50 -10.67
C PRO A 183 10.72 7.73 -11.58
N TYR A 184 9.54 8.30 -11.79
CA TYR A 184 9.38 9.69 -12.21
C TYR A 184 9.59 10.60 -10.99
N LYS A 185 10.39 11.66 -11.16
CA LYS A 185 10.73 12.61 -10.07
C LYS A 185 10.17 13.99 -10.42
N PRO A 186 8.97 14.35 -9.92
CA PRO A 186 8.39 15.66 -10.19
C PRO A 186 9.20 16.76 -9.50
N ARG A 187 9.46 17.85 -10.22
CA ARG A 187 10.18 19.02 -9.68
C ARG A 187 9.35 19.81 -8.68
N ASN A 188 8.03 19.70 -8.77
CA ASN A 188 7.09 20.38 -7.90
C ASN A 188 5.77 19.62 -7.81
N VAL A 189 4.92 20.01 -6.85
CA VAL A 189 3.60 19.40 -6.63
C VAL A 189 2.67 19.53 -7.85
N GLY A 190 2.83 20.58 -8.66
CA GLY A 190 2.08 20.74 -9.90
C GLY A 190 2.38 19.63 -10.92
N GLU A 191 3.66 19.31 -11.11
CA GLU A 191 4.08 18.18 -11.95
C GLU A 191 3.59 16.84 -11.42
N LEU A 192 3.57 16.66 -10.09
CA LEU A 192 2.98 15.45 -9.47
C LEU A 192 1.50 15.29 -9.82
N PHE A 193 0.72 16.38 -9.71
CA PHE A 193 -0.71 16.36 -10.02
C PHE A 193 -0.99 16.18 -11.51
N LEU A 194 -0.19 16.81 -12.37
CA LEU A 194 -0.27 16.59 -13.80
C LEU A 194 0.00 15.11 -14.13
N TYR A 195 1.04 14.53 -13.53
CA TYR A 195 1.37 13.11 -13.70
C TYR A 195 0.18 12.22 -13.29
N ILE A 196 -0.41 12.44 -12.11
CA ILE A 196 -1.59 11.67 -11.66
C ILE A 196 -2.76 11.81 -12.64
N SER A 197 -3.06 13.04 -13.08
CA SER A 197 -4.19 13.33 -13.98
C SER A 197 -4.02 12.74 -15.38
N GLU A 198 -2.79 12.67 -15.89
CA GLU A 198 -2.51 12.09 -17.21
C GLU A 198 -2.56 10.56 -17.20
N ARG A 199 -2.28 9.92 -16.06
CA ARG A 199 -2.25 8.45 -15.95
C ARG A 199 -3.58 7.86 -15.50
N THR A 200 -4.38 8.59 -14.73
CA THR A 200 -5.66 8.10 -14.19
C THR A 200 -6.87 8.67 -14.94
N ARG A 201 -7.96 7.90 -15.07
CA ARG A 201 -9.24 8.40 -15.60
C ARG A 201 -10.06 9.08 -14.51
N THR A 202 -9.89 8.66 -13.26
CA THR A 202 -10.51 9.27 -12.09
C THR A 202 -10.06 10.73 -11.96
N PRO A 203 -10.98 11.69 -11.90
CA PRO A 203 -10.62 13.10 -11.79
C PRO A 203 -9.72 13.39 -10.58
N LEU A 204 -8.68 14.20 -10.79
CA LEU A 204 -7.73 14.58 -9.74
C LEU A 204 -8.40 15.13 -8.46
N LYS A 205 -9.48 15.89 -8.62
CA LYS A 205 -10.26 16.42 -7.49
C LYS A 205 -10.82 15.31 -6.59
N MET A 206 -11.19 14.16 -7.16
CA MET A 206 -11.67 13.02 -6.38
C MET A 206 -10.53 12.38 -5.59
N TRP A 207 -9.35 12.22 -6.18
CA TRP A 207 -8.16 11.75 -5.46
C TRP A 207 -7.81 12.66 -4.29
N ILE A 208 -7.73 13.97 -4.54
CA ILE A 208 -7.43 14.96 -3.50
C ILE A 208 -8.47 14.92 -2.38
N ARG A 209 -9.77 14.85 -2.70
CA ARG A 209 -10.82 14.82 -1.68
C ARG A 209 -10.70 13.62 -0.73
N ASN A 210 -10.21 12.49 -1.24
CA ASN A 210 -10.17 11.22 -0.51
C ASN A 210 -8.79 10.83 0.02
N SER A 211 -7.73 11.56 -0.35
CA SER A 211 -6.40 11.37 0.20
C SER A 211 -6.08 12.43 1.25
N LYS A 212 -5.66 12.01 2.43
CA LYS A 212 -5.11 12.88 3.47
C LYS A 212 -3.71 13.38 3.07
N ILE A 213 -2.84 12.51 2.52
CA ILE A 213 -1.49 12.90 2.13
C ILE A 213 -1.52 13.97 1.02
N LEU A 214 -2.32 13.80 -0.03
CA LEU A 214 -2.43 14.81 -1.10
C LEU A 214 -2.98 16.14 -0.59
N ARG A 215 -3.91 16.12 0.37
CA ARG A 215 -4.42 17.33 1.02
C ARG A 215 -3.34 18.01 1.84
N ASP A 216 -2.62 17.26 2.67
CA ASP A 216 -1.52 17.80 3.48
C ASP A 216 -0.45 18.46 2.58
N THR A 217 -0.08 17.82 1.46
CA THR A 217 0.84 18.39 0.47
C THR A 217 0.32 19.70 -0.14
N LEU A 218 -0.99 19.81 -0.40
CA LEU A 218 -1.61 21.06 -0.88
C LEU A 218 -1.59 22.17 0.17
N TYR A 219 -1.89 21.85 1.42
CA TYR A 219 -1.94 22.83 2.51
C TYR A 219 -0.54 23.31 2.90
N GLN A 220 0.46 22.43 2.91
CA GLN A 220 1.85 22.80 3.18
C GLN A 220 2.38 23.83 2.18
N ARG A 221 2.01 23.74 0.90
CA ARG A 221 2.37 24.74 -0.12
C ARG A 221 1.78 26.12 0.18
N ARG A 222 0.54 26.19 0.69
CA ARG A 222 -0.07 27.46 1.06
C ARG A 222 0.76 28.13 2.15
N LEU A 223 1.15 27.39 3.19
CA LEU A 223 1.96 27.93 4.29
C LEU A 223 3.36 28.36 3.82
N SER A 224 4.03 27.58 2.98
CA SER A 224 5.36 27.93 2.45
C SER A 224 5.37 29.12 1.48
N GLN A 225 4.21 29.58 1.02
CA GLN A 225 4.08 30.78 0.17
C GLN A 225 3.86 32.07 0.99
N TYR A 226 3.63 31.96 2.30
CA TYR A 226 3.40 33.10 3.21
C TYR A 226 4.56 33.36 4.18
N ILE A 227 5.67 32.61 4.07
CA ILE A 227 6.93 32.82 4.80
C ILE A 227 7.96 33.31 3.81
#